data_AF-A0A447XWI0-F1
#
_entry.id   AF-A0A447XWI0-F1
#
_cell.length_a   1.000
_cell.length_b   1.000
_cell.length_c   1.000
_cell.angle_alpha   90.00
_cell.angle_beta   90.00
_cell.angle_gamma   90.00
#
_symmetry.space_group_name_H-M   'P 1'
#
loop_
_entity.id
_entity.type
_entity.pdbx_description
1 polymer ?
#
loop_
_entity_poly.entity_id
_entity_poly.type
_entity_poly.pdbx_seq_one_letter_code
_entity_poly.pdbx_strand_id
1 'polypeptide(L)'
;MSDQIIARVSQSLAKEQSLESLVRQLLEMLEMVTDMESTYLTKVDVEARLQHIMFARNSQKMHIPENFTVSWDYSLCKRAIDEKLLFQR
;
A
#
# COMPACT_ATOMS: atom_id res chain seq x y z
N MET A 1 21.51 -8.05 2.11
CA MET A 1 20.56 -7.09 1.52
C MET A 1 19.24 -7.06 2.31
N SER A 2 18.63 -8.20 2.64
CA SER A 2 17.41 -8.27 3.47
C SER A 2 17.58 -7.67 4.89
N ASP A 3 18.75 -7.85 5.52
CA ASP A 3 19.02 -7.31 6.86
C ASP A 3 18.99 -5.78 6.93
N GLN A 4 19.38 -5.07 5.86
CA GLN A 4 19.35 -3.61 5.85
C GLN A 4 17.93 -3.06 5.78
N ILE A 5 17.02 -3.78 5.12
CA ILE A 5 15.61 -3.41 5.01
C ILE A 5 14.92 -3.62 6.36
N ILE A 6 15.11 -4.78 7.00
CA ILE A 6 14.55 -5.04 8.33
C ILE A 6 15.14 -4.10 9.38
N ALA A 7 16.45 -3.81 9.32
CA ALA A 7 17.09 -2.87 10.23
C ALA A 7 16.59 -1.44 10.05
N ARG A 8 16.35 -0.98 8.81
CA ARG A 8 15.75 0.33 8.54
C ARG A 8 14.32 0.42 9.07
N VAL A 9 13.49 -0.60 8.82
CA VAL A 9 12.11 -0.65 9.34
C VAL A 9 12.10 -0.65 10.88
N SER A 10 13.01 -1.41 11.50
CA SER A 10 13.12 -1.51 12.96
C SER A 10 13.62 -0.22 13.61
N GLN A 11 14.56 0.49 12.97
CA GLN A 11 15.06 1.79 13.45
C GLN A 11 14.01 2.90 13.30
N SER A 12 13.19 2.85 12.25
CA SER A 12 12.09 3.78 12.01
C SER A 12 10.96 3.64 13.03
N LEU A 13 10.66 2.43 13.48
CA LEU A 13 9.64 2.17 14.51
C LEU A 13 9.96 2.79 15.89
N ALA A 14 11.24 3.11 16.16
CA ALA A 14 11.72 3.55 17.48
C ALA A 14 11.64 5.07 17.74
N LYS A 15 11.26 5.90 16.77
CA LYS A 15 11.20 7.37 16.91
C LYS A 15 9.82 7.89 16.55
N GLU A 16 8.95 8.17 17.53
CA GLU A 16 7.67 8.92 17.40
C GLU A 16 7.14 9.09 15.97
N GLN A 17 6.91 7.98 15.27
CA GLN A 17 6.62 8.01 13.85
C GLN A 17 5.13 7.81 13.71
N SER A 18 4.44 8.81 13.15
CA SER A 18 3.02 8.68 12.83
C SER A 18 2.81 7.44 11.95
N LEU A 19 1.65 6.79 12.08
CA LEU A 19 1.27 5.64 11.26
C LEU A 19 1.49 5.94 9.76
N GLU A 20 1.19 7.15 9.34
CA GLU A 20 1.45 7.64 7.98
C GLU A 20 2.92 7.51 7.59
N SER A 21 3.86 8.00 8.42
CA SER A 21 5.28 7.97 8.09
C SER A 21 5.83 6.54 8.01
N LEU A 22 5.32 5.62 8.84
CA LEU A 22 5.62 4.19 8.72
C LEU A 22 5.08 3.61 7.40
N VAL A 23 3.81 3.88 7.08
CA VAL A 23 3.19 3.37 5.85
C VAL A 23 3.90 3.89 4.61
N ARG A 24 4.26 5.18 4.56
CA ARG A 24 4.97 5.77 3.42
C ARG A 24 6.33 5.09 3.18
N GLN A 25 7.05 4.75 4.24
CA GLN A 25 8.31 3.99 4.13
C GLN A 25 8.09 2.57 3.62
N LEU A 26 7.04 1.88 4.06
CA LEU A 26 6.70 0.55 3.56
C LEU A 26 6.33 0.58 2.07
N LEU A 27 5.55 1.58 1.63
CA LEU A 27 5.19 1.76 0.22
C LEU A 27 6.42 2.02 -0.66
N GLU A 28 7.37 2.81 -0.17
CA GLU A 28 8.67 3.03 -0.82
C GLU A 28 9.47 1.74 -0.96
N MET A 29 9.53 0.93 0.10
CA MET A 29 10.19 -0.37 0.02
C MET A 29 9.53 -1.30 -0.98
N LEU A 30 8.20 -1.34 -1.02
CA LEU A 30 7.46 -2.16 -1.99
C LEU A 30 7.75 -1.73 -3.43
N GLU A 31 7.79 -0.43 -3.69
CA GLU A 31 8.17 0.10 -5.00
C GLU A 31 9.60 -0.37 -5.36
N MET A 32 10.58 -0.15 -4.48
CA MET A 32 11.97 -0.51 -4.74
C MET A 32 12.20 -2.00 -5.03
N VAL A 33 11.41 -2.90 -4.45
CA VAL A 33 11.58 -4.35 -4.64
C VAL A 33 10.73 -4.92 -5.78
N THR A 34 9.67 -4.22 -6.21
CA THR A 34 8.76 -4.69 -7.26
C THR A 34 8.88 -3.94 -8.58
N ASP A 35 9.50 -2.74 -8.56
CA ASP A 35 9.57 -1.80 -9.68
C ASP A 35 8.19 -1.37 -10.22
N MET A 36 7.14 -1.52 -9.40
CA MET A 36 5.78 -1.10 -9.75
C MET A 36 5.69 0.43 -9.85
N GLU A 37 4.93 0.93 -10.84
CA GLU A 37 4.74 2.37 -11.07
C GLU A 37 4.12 3.12 -9.87
N SER A 38 3.27 2.42 -9.11
CA SER A 38 2.60 2.94 -7.92
C SER A 38 2.38 1.85 -6.88
N THR A 39 2.48 2.21 -5.60
CA THR A 39 2.10 1.39 -4.45
C THR A 39 1.17 2.18 -3.53
N TYR A 40 0.17 1.55 -2.92
CA TYR A 40 -0.80 2.26 -2.09
C TYR A 40 -1.36 1.37 -0.97
N LEU A 41 -1.75 2.02 0.12
CA LEU A 41 -2.49 1.40 1.22
C LEU A 41 -3.96 1.79 1.12
N THR A 42 -4.84 0.80 1.22
CA THR A 42 -6.27 1.00 1.21
C THR A 42 -6.93 0.41 2.46
N LYS A 43 -7.95 1.08 2.97
CA LYS A 43 -8.82 0.57 4.03
C LYS A 43 -10.13 0.11 3.41
N VAL A 44 -10.55 -1.11 3.72
CA VAL A 44 -11.82 -1.67 3.27
C VAL A 44 -12.84 -1.56 4.39
N ASP A 45 -13.98 -0.95 4.10
CA ASP A 45 -15.18 -0.96 4.92
C ASP A 45 -16.18 -1.94 4.30
N VAL A 46 -16.29 -3.12 4.92
CA VAL A 46 -17.12 -4.21 4.40
C VAL A 46 -18.61 -3.93 4.58
N GLU A 47 -18.98 -3.26 5.66
CA GLU A 47 -20.39 -2.93 5.97
C GLU A 47 -20.90 -1.86 5.01
N ALA A 48 -20.13 -0.79 4.84
CA ALA A 48 -20.46 0.27 3.89
C ALA A 48 -20.21 -0.12 2.42
N ARG A 49 -19.55 -1.26 2.17
CA ARG A 49 -19.10 -1.72 0.85
C ARG A 49 -18.23 -0.67 0.14
N LEU A 50 -17.31 -0.06 0.88
CA LEU A 50 -16.40 0.98 0.40
C LEU A 50 -14.94 0.56 0.55
N GLN A 51 -14.11 1.08 -0.33
CA GLN A 51 -12.66 1.00 -0.25
C GLN A 51 -12.09 2.41 -0.33
N HIS A 52 -11.29 2.77 0.67
CA HIS A 52 -10.68 4.10 0.79
C HIS A 52 -9.19 4.01 0.53
N ILE A 53 -8.67 4.79 -0.41
CA ILE A 53 -7.24 4.92 -0.66
C ILE A 53 -6.69 5.90 0.38
N MET A 54 -5.87 5.40 1.30
CA MET A 54 -5.37 6.19 2.43
C MET A 54 -4.07 6.89 2.06
N PHE A 55 -3.10 6.11 1.59
CA PHE A 55 -1.77 6.61 1.21
C PHE A 55 -1.37 5.99 -0.11
N ALA A 56 -0.70 6.76 -0.95
CA ALA A 56 -0.19 6.31 -2.24
C ALA A 56 1.23 6.83 -2.43
N ARG A 57 2.01 6.04 -3.15
CA ARG A 57 3.31 6.41 -3.67
C ARG A 57 3.28 6.16 -5.16
N ASN A 58 3.41 7.22 -5.93
CA ASN A 58 3.42 7.21 -7.38
C ASN A 58 4.82 7.62 -7.83
N SER A 59 5.57 6.73 -8.47
CA SER A 59 6.95 7.02 -8.91
C SER A 59 7.07 7.20 -10.42
N GLN A 60 6.08 6.73 -11.18
CA GLN A 60 6.08 6.81 -12.64
C GLN A 60 4.81 7.53 -13.16
N LYS A 61 4.22 7.05 -14.27
CA LYS A 61 3.13 7.74 -14.96
C LYS A 61 1.77 7.45 -14.33
N MET A 62 1.57 6.24 -13.80
CA MET A 62 0.36 5.90 -13.08
C MET A 62 0.22 6.79 -11.83
N HIS A 63 -0.96 7.40 -11.67
CA HIS A 63 -1.25 8.27 -10.54
C HIS A 63 -2.49 7.78 -9.79
N ILE A 64 -2.27 7.28 -8.58
CA ILE A 64 -3.33 6.86 -7.68
C ILE A 64 -3.61 8.00 -6.69
N PRO A 65 -4.83 8.56 -6.66
CA PRO A 65 -5.17 9.65 -5.76
C PRO A 65 -5.41 9.18 -4.32
N GLU A 66 -4.77 9.84 -3.35
CA GLU A 66 -5.07 9.68 -1.91
C GLU A 66 -6.45 10.27 -1.58
N ASN A 67 -7.07 9.78 -0.48
CA ASN A 67 -8.41 10.15 -0.02
C ASN A 67 -9.55 9.87 -1.02
N PHE A 68 -9.27 9.07 -2.06
CA PHE A 68 -10.28 8.63 -3.00
C PHE A 68 -11.01 7.39 -2.47
N THR A 69 -12.32 7.34 -2.71
CA THR A 69 -13.18 6.23 -2.27
C THR A 69 -13.81 5.57 -3.47
N VAL A 70 -13.77 4.24 -3.51
CA VAL A 70 -14.37 3.43 -4.56
C VAL A 70 -15.32 2.40 -3.94
N SER A 71 -16.30 1.93 -4.73
CA SER A 71 -17.14 0.81 -4.32
C SER A 71 -16.28 -0.45 -4.17
N TRP A 72 -16.44 -1.14 -3.04
CA TRP A 72 -15.72 -2.38 -2.77
C TRP A 72 -16.02 -3.46 -3.82
N ASP A 73 -17.25 -3.53 -4.31
CA ASP A 73 -17.69 -4.59 -5.21
C ASP A 73 -17.03 -4.59 -6.58
N TYR A 74 -16.56 -3.43 -7.00
CA TYR A 74 -15.94 -3.24 -8.30
C TYR A 74 -14.44 -2.95 -8.18
N SER A 75 -13.87 -3.09 -6.98
CA SER A 75 -12.45 -2.81 -6.77
C SER A 75 -11.58 -3.96 -7.27
N LEU A 76 -10.42 -3.60 -7.83
CA LEU A 76 -9.41 -4.58 -8.23
C LEU A 76 -8.89 -5.37 -7.03
N CYS A 77 -8.86 -4.76 -5.84
CA CYS A 77 -8.44 -5.43 -4.61
C CYS A 77 -9.42 -6.54 -4.22
N LYS A 78 -10.73 -6.31 -4.31
CA LYS A 78 -11.73 -7.36 -4.05
C LYS A 78 -11.60 -8.50 -5.03
N ARG A 79 -11.48 -8.18 -6.32
CA ARG A 79 -11.28 -9.18 -7.37
C ARG A 79 -10.03 -10.04 -7.11
N ALA A 80 -8.91 -9.43 -6.74
CA ALA A 80 -7.68 -10.16 -6.43
C ALA A 80 -7.85 -11.11 -5.23
N ILE A 81 -8.62 -10.72 -4.21
CA ILE A 81 -8.94 -11.58 -3.06
C ILE A 81 -9.85 -12.73 -3.50
N ASP A 82 -10.94 -12.45 -4.21
CA ASP A 82 -11.93 -13.43 -4.63
C ASP A 82 -11.32 -14.48 -5.58
N GLU A 83 -10.46 -14.04 -6.51
CA GLU A 83 -9.75 -14.91 -7.47
C GLU A 83 -8.49 -15.55 -6.86
N LYS A 84 -8.14 -15.25 -5.60
CA LYS A 84 -6.89 -15.67 -4.93
C LYS A 84 -5.62 -15.30 -5.71
N LEU A 85 -5.67 -14.21 -6.47
CA LEU A 85 -4.57 -13.65 -7.24
C LEU A 85 -3.77 -12.68 -6.38
N LEU A 86 -3.24 -13.18 -5.26
CA LEU A 86 -2.29 -12.42 -4.46
C LEU A 86 -0.98 -12.30 -5.22
N PHE A 87 -0.27 -11.18 -5.05
CA PHE A 87 1.04 -10.96 -5.68
C PHE A 87 1.94 -12.19 -5.47
N GLN A 88 2.34 -12.83 -6.57
CA GLN A 88 3.30 -13.93 -6.59
C GLN A 88 4.51 -13.48 -7.40
N ARG A 89 5.70 -13.68 -6.82
CA ARG A 89 6.97 -13.22 -7.36
C ARG A 89 7.38 -13.97 -8.62
#